data_AF-A0AAD9CCP9-F1
#
_entry.id   AF-A0AAD9CCP9-F1
#
_cell.length_a   1.000
_cell.length_b   1.000
_cell.length_c   1.000
_cell.angle_alpha   90.00
_cell.angle_beta   90.00
_cell.angle_gamma   90.00
#
_symmetry.space_group_name_H-M   'P 1'
#
loop_
_entity.id
_entity.type
_entity.pdbx_description
1 polymer ?
#
loop_
_entity_poly.entity_id
_entity_poly.type
_entity_poly.pdbx_seq_one_letter_code
_entity_poly.pdbx_strand_id
1 'polypeptide(L)'
;MPATPLRRWRAPQTLGMQISLQPLQIDDNFCGQDFNQPLGGTTAIEGIPLYVDKDEGMTSVTAYDYRGHTVAFTGTRSGRIRK
;
A
#
# COMPACT_ATOMS: atom_id res chain seq x y z
N MET A 1 2.32 -45.79 -9.65
CA MET A 1 2.60 -44.46 -9.04
C MET A 1 1.62 -44.25 -7.90
N PRO A 2 2.05 -44.28 -6.63
CA PRO A 2 1.15 -44.07 -5.50
C PRO A 2 0.97 -42.57 -5.23
N ALA A 3 -0.27 -42.16 -4.97
CA ALA A 3 -0.63 -40.77 -4.68
C ALA A 3 -0.20 -40.35 -3.27
N THR A 4 0.51 -39.23 -3.17
CA THR A 4 0.92 -38.59 -1.92
C THR A 4 -0.30 -38.05 -1.15
N PRO A 5 -0.43 -38.27 0.17
CA PRO A 5 -1.60 -37.81 0.92
C PRO A 5 -1.59 -36.28 1.09
N LEU A 6 -2.75 -35.66 0.82
CA LEU A 6 -3.02 -34.24 1.04
C LEU A 6 -2.71 -33.85 2.49
N ARG A 7 -1.76 -32.93 2.70
CA ARG A 7 -1.54 -32.31 4.01
C ARG A 7 -2.81 -31.57 4.40
N ARG A 8 -3.42 -32.04 5.49
CA ARG A 8 -4.52 -31.42 6.20
C ARG A 8 -4.08 -30.05 6.70
N TRP A 9 -4.58 -28.96 6.10
CA TRP A 9 -4.46 -27.61 6.63
C TRP A 9 -5.12 -27.56 8.01
N ARG A 10 -4.33 -27.59 9.09
CA ARG A 10 -4.82 -27.17 10.41
C ARG A 10 -4.77 -25.64 10.42
N ALA A 11 -5.89 -24.99 10.16
CA ALA A 11 -6.18 -23.73 10.82
C ALA A 11 -6.82 -24.10 12.17
N PRO A 12 -6.18 -23.77 13.29
CA PRO A 12 -6.86 -22.82 14.15
C PRO A 12 -5.91 -21.95 14.97
N GLN A 13 -6.20 -20.66 15.04
CA GLN A 13 -6.23 -19.94 16.31
C GLN A 13 -6.91 -18.58 16.11
N THR A 14 -8.21 -18.56 16.38
CA THR A 14 -8.96 -17.38 16.79
C THR A 14 -8.55 -17.01 18.22
N LEU A 15 -7.31 -16.53 18.36
CA LEU A 15 -6.90 -15.67 19.46
C LEU A 15 -6.82 -14.29 18.83
N GLY A 16 -7.34 -13.24 19.48
CA GLY A 16 -7.19 -11.87 18.97
C GLY A 16 -5.75 -11.68 18.50
N MET A 17 -5.58 -11.40 17.21
CA MET A 17 -4.27 -11.46 16.54
C MET A 17 -3.37 -10.41 17.16
N GLN A 18 -2.63 -10.83 18.19
CA GLN A 18 -1.72 -9.99 18.95
C GLN A 18 -0.36 -10.09 18.31
N ILE A 19 0.34 -8.95 18.25
CA ILE A 19 1.69 -8.89 17.72
C ILE A 19 2.60 -9.83 18.52
N SER A 20 3.19 -10.80 17.84
CA SER A 20 4.24 -11.69 18.34
C SER A 20 5.58 -10.95 18.36
N LEU A 21 6.28 -11.01 19.50
CA LEU A 21 7.60 -10.42 19.69
C LEU A 21 8.68 -11.49 19.43
N GLN A 22 9.25 -11.46 18.23
CA GLN A 22 10.36 -12.34 17.83
C GLN A 22 11.58 -11.49 17.45
N PRO A 23 12.81 -11.91 17.80
CA PRO A 23 14.02 -11.23 17.37
C PRO A 23 14.20 -11.41 15.85
N LEU A 24 13.90 -10.36 15.09
CA LEU A 24 14.03 -10.31 13.64
C LEU A 24 14.63 -8.96 13.25
N GLN A 25 15.54 -8.96 12.27
CA GLN A 25 15.94 -7.73 11.59
C GLN A 25 14.91 -7.41 10.50
N ILE A 26 14.27 -6.25 10.60
CA ILE A 26 13.36 -5.75 9.56
C ILE A 26 14.14 -4.70 8.77
N ASP A 27 14.34 -4.96 7.48
CA ASP A 27 14.99 -4.07 6.53
C ASP A 27 14.06 -3.74 5.34
N ASP A 28 14.55 -2.93 4.40
CA ASP A 28 13.80 -2.50 3.21
C ASP A 28 13.45 -3.68 2.26
N ASN A 29 14.11 -4.82 2.44
CA ASN A 29 13.92 -6.04 1.65
C ASN A 29 13.05 -7.07 2.38
N PHE A 30 12.46 -6.73 3.53
CA PHE A 30 11.61 -7.63 4.29
C PHE A 30 10.31 -7.97 3.54
N CYS A 31 10.10 -9.25 3.23
CA CYS A 31 8.97 -9.74 2.44
C CYS A 31 7.84 -10.39 3.27
N GLY A 32 7.83 -10.23 4.59
CA GLY A 32 6.83 -10.83 5.49
C GLY A 32 7.28 -12.16 6.13
N GLN A 33 6.47 -12.63 7.09
CA GLN A 33 6.63 -13.90 7.80
C GLN A 33 5.28 -14.60 7.94
N ASP A 34 5.27 -15.79 8.55
CA ASP A 34 4.06 -16.53 8.91
C ASP A 34 3.35 -15.99 10.17
N PHE A 35 3.94 -15.02 10.88
CA PHE A 35 3.34 -14.35 12.04
C PHE A 35 3.18 -12.83 11.81
N ASN A 36 2.18 -12.25 12.48
CA ASN A 36 1.80 -10.82 12.44
C ASN A 36 1.17 -10.32 11.14
N GLN A 37 0.87 -11.18 10.18
CA GLN A 37 0.21 -10.84 8.91
C GLN A 37 -1.26 -11.31 8.86
N PRO A 38 -2.17 -10.51 8.26
CA PRO A 38 -1.92 -9.20 7.64
C PRO A 38 -1.70 -8.07 8.67
N LEU A 39 -0.77 -7.16 8.38
CA LEU A 39 -0.54 -5.96 9.19
C LEU A 39 -1.41 -4.79 8.72
N GLY A 40 -2.01 -4.08 9.67
CA GLY A 40 -2.63 -2.77 9.44
C GLY A 40 -1.76 -1.64 9.98
N GLY A 41 -2.36 -0.45 10.12
CA GLY A 41 -1.75 0.71 10.76
C GLY A 41 -2.83 1.60 11.38
N THR A 42 -2.53 2.21 12.53
CA THR A 42 -3.44 3.15 13.21
C THR A 42 -3.09 4.60 12.93
N THR A 43 -1.84 4.88 12.53
CA THR A 43 -1.35 6.22 12.20
C THR A 43 -1.30 6.38 10.69
N ALA A 44 -1.89 7.47 10.20
CA ALA A 44 -1.83 7.81 8.78
C ALA A 44 -0.44 8.35 8.40
N ILE A 45 0.02 8.04 7.19
CA ILE A 45 1.23 8.64 6.62
C ILE A 45 0.85 9.99 6.01
N GLU A 46 1.55 11.05 6.40
CA GLU A 46 1.30 12.40 5.90
C GLU A 46 2.06 12.66 4.59
N GLY A 47 1.36 13.26 3.62
CA GLY A 47 1.94 13.72 2.36
C GLY A 47 2.21 15.23 2.36
N ILE A 48 3.06 15.69 1.44
CA ILE A 48 3.32 17.13 1.24
C ILE A 48 2.29 17.67 0.22
N PRO A 49 1.44 18.65 0.59
CA PRO A 49 0.47 19.22 -0.35
C PRO A 49 1.18 20.13 -1.37
N LEU A 50 1.03 19.82 -2.67
CA LEU A 50 1.58 20.64 -3.75
C LEU A 50 0.55 21.55 -4.41
N TYR A 51 -0.72 21.13 -4.45
CA TYR A 51 -1.80 21.85 -5.10
C TYR A 51 -3.16 21.50 -4.50
N VAL A 52 -4.03 22.49 -4.37
CA VAL A 52 -5.41 22.32 -3.88
C VAL A 52 -6.37 22.95 -4.88
N ASP A 53 -7.28 22.13 -5.41
CA ASP A 53 -8.42 22.63 -6.17
C ASP A 53 -9.65 22.80 -5.27
N LYS A 54 -10.30 23.97 -5.33
CA LYS A 54 -11.45 24.31 -4.47
C LYS A 54 -12.79 24.22 -5.17
N ASP A 55 -12.80 24.10 -6.50
CA ASP A 55 -14.01 24.32 -7.32
C ASP A 55 -14.47 23.06 -8.08
N GLU A 56 -13.60 22.42 -8.86
CA GLU A 56 -13.99 21.32 -9.76
C GLU A 56 -13.75 19.94 -9.15
N GLY A 57 -12.79 19.81 -8.23
CA GLY A 57 -12.25 18.56 -7.71
C GLY A 57 -11.32 17.87 -8.72
N MET A 58 -10.20 17.34 -8.21
CA MET A 58 -9.26 16.51 -8.99
C MET A 58 -9.72 15.06 -8.99
N THR A 59 -9.64 14.39 -10.15
CA THR A 59 -10.13 13.01 -10.36
C THR A 59 -9.07 12.03 -10.83
N SER A 60 -7.99 12.52 -11.43
CA SER A 60 -6.86 11.71 -11.89
C SER A 60 -5.56 12.50 -11.86
N VAL A 61 -4.44 11.80 -11.82
CA VAL A 61 -3.11 12.40 -11.87
C VAL A 61 -2.19 11.55 -12.75
N THR A 62 -1.33 12.22 -13.51
CA THR A 62 -0.16 11.62 -14.16
C THR A 62 0.99 12.61 -14.09
N ALA A 63 2.23 12.14 -14.07
CA ALA A 63 3.40 13.01 -14.04
C ALA A 63 4.54 12.42 -14.85
N TYR A 64 5.40 13.28 -15.38
CA TYR A 64 6.61 12.87 -16.09
C TYR A 64 7.73 13.89 -15.87
N ASP A 65 8.98 13.42 -15.99
CA ASP A 65 10.14 14.31 -16.01
C ASP A 65 10.28 14.95 -17.39
N TYR A 66 10.45 16.27 -17.39
CA TYR A 66 10.80 17.04 -18.57
C TYR A 66 11.92 18.00 -18.24
N ARG A 67 13.13 17.68 -18.72
CA ARG A 67 14.33 18.51 -18.55
C ARG A 67 14.63 18.82 -17.08
N GLY A 68 14.48 17.83 -16.19
CA GLY A 68 14.72 17.99 -14.76
C GLY A 68 13.58 18.65 -13.99
N HIS A 69 12.42 18.83 -14.62
CA HIS A 69 11.19 19.28 -13.96
C HIS A 69 10.14 18.17 -13.97
N THR A 70 9.61 17.84 -12.80
CA THR A 70 8.41 17.02 -12.69
C THR A 70 7.21 17.85 -13.13
N VAL A 71 6.61 17.50 -14.27
CA VAL A 71 5.36 18.09 -14.74
C VAL A 71 4.23 17.16 -14.34
N ALA A 72 3.31 17.64 -13.50
CA ALA A 72 2.13 16.90 -13.09
C ALA A 72 0.90 17.40 -13.85
N PHE A 73 0.12 16.49 -14.41
CA PHE A 73 -1.19 16.79 -14.97
C PHE A 73 -2.29 16.24 -14.06
N THR A 74 -3.29 17.06 -13.78
CA THR A 74 -4.46 16.63 -13.00
C THR A 74 -5.74 16.75 -13.83
N GLY A 75 -6.49 15.65 -13.90
CA GLY A 75 -7.84 15.65 -14.47
C GLY A 75 -8.83 16.23 -13.47
N THR A 76 -9.83 16.96 -13.96
CA THR A 76 -10.90 17.53 -13.14
C THR A 76 -12.25 16.88 -13.42
N ARG A 77 -13.21 17.03 -12.50
CA ARG A 77 -14.57 16.48 -12.66
C ARG A 77 -15.30 17.01 -13.90
N SER A 78 -14.97 18.22 -14.35
CA SER A 78 -15.55 18.83 -15.56
C SER A 78 -14.92 18.31 -16.86
N GLY A 79 -13.97 17.36 -16.78
CA GLY A 79 -13.28 16.80 -17.96
C GLY A 79 -12.14 17.66 -18.47
N ARG A 80 -11.60 18.59 -17.65
CA ARG A 80 -10.46 19.43 -17.99
C ARG A 80 -9.15 18.84 -17.45
N ILE A 81 -8.03 19.32 -17.98
CA ILE A 81 -6.67 18.96 -17.55
C ILE A 81 -5.94 20.23 -17.10
N ARG A 82 -5.30 20.17 -15.93
CA ARG A 82 -4.35 21.19 -15.43
C ARG A 82 -2.92 20.69 -15.59
N LYS A 83 -1.96 21.61 -15.73
CA LYS A 83 -0.52 21.35 -15.85
C LYS A 83 0.23 22.24 -14.88
#